data_AF-A0A958BNR2-F1
#
_entry.id   AF-A0A958BNR2-F1
#
_cell.length_a   1.000
_cell.length_b   1.000
_cell.length_c   1.000
_cell.angle_alpha   90.00
_cell.angle_beta   90.00
_cell.angle_gamma   90.00
#
_symmetry.space_group_name_H-M   'P 1'
#
loop_
_entity.id
_entity.type
_entity.pdbx_description
1 polymer ?
#
loop_
_entity_poly.entity_id
_entity_poly.type
_entity_poly.pdbx_seq_one_letter_code
_entity_poly.pdbx_strand_id
1 'polypeptide(L)'
;MAGFFRGLGGRLLVVLCALSLVSCASVIEDIRKAQDAGDTHKLRKFLEDERSFVRERTLRAFEHTGAPTIVEDEKFVKDFLIACLTDPAEKPWVKKECAITIATWRMEQAVDDLADGYAAMDDADARFWMLVALSTFEGARIRSVLQSATDDPDFYVSALARQLVIEGKAMSIPSIQP
;
A
#
# COMPACT_ATOMS: atom_id res chain seq x y z
N MET A 1 0.95 -32.90 47.96
CA MET A 1 2.01 -32.17 47.22
C MET A 1 1.44 -31.63 45.93
N ALA A 2 0.75 -30.48 45.98
CA ALA A 2 0.30 -29.76 44.79
C ALA A 2 0.18 -28.28 45.17
N GLY A 3 1.00 -27.43 44.58
CA GLY A 3 0.88 -25.98 44.79
C GLY A 3 2.17 -25.20 44.65
N PHE A 4 2.84 -25.25 43.49
CA PHE A 4 3.99 -24.34 43.25
C PHE A 4 4.18 -23.89 41.79
N PHE A 5 3.16 -23.95 40.93
CA PHE A 5 3.31 -23.63 39.49
C PHE A 5 2.37 -22.54 38.92
N ARG A 6 1.78 -21.66 39.75
CA ARG A 6 0.85 -20.62 39.27
C ARG A 6 1.40 -19.19 39.15
N GLY A 7 2.68 -18.93 39.46
CA GLY A 7 3.21 -17.55 39.54
C GLY A 7 4.11 -17.06 38.41
N LEU A 8 4.80 -17.95 37.68
CA LEU A 8 5.85 -17.56 36.73
C LEU A 8 5.33 -17.24 35.31
N GLY A 9 4.23 -17.85 34.88
CA GLY A 9 3.70 -17.67 33.52
C GLY A 9 3.20 -16.25 33.24
N GLY A 10 2.55 -15.59 34.21
CA GLY A 10 1.97 -14.26 34.03
C GLY A 10 3.01 -13.13 33.90
N ARG A 11 4.12 -13.20 34.66
CA ARG A 11 5.18 -12.19 34.61
C ARG A 11 6.02 -12.30 33.32
N LEU A 12 6.24 -13.52 32.83
CA LEU A 12 6.96 -13.73 31.57
C LEU A 12 6.14 -13.23 30.37
N LEU A 13 4.82 -13.45 30.38
CA LEU A 13 3.92 -12.98 29.32
C LEU A 13 3.86 -11.45 29.24
N VAL A 14 3.81 -10.75 30.39
CA VAL A 14 3.78 -9.29 30.43
C VAL A 14 5.09 -8.67 29.93
N VAL A 15 6.24 -9.25 30.28
CA VAL A 15 7.55 -8.77 29.81
C VAL A 15 7.71 -8.98 28.29
N LEU A 16 7.25 -10.12 27.75
CA LEU A 16 7.27 -10.38 26.31
C LEU A 16 6.34 -9.43 25.54
N CYS A 17 5.14 -9.16 26.05
CA CYS A 17 4.25 -8.15 25.46
C CYS A 17 4.86 -6.75 25.49
N ALA A 18 5.50 -6.34 26.59
CA ALA A 18 6.13 -5.03 26.70
C ALA A 18 7.31 -4.87 25.73
N LEU A 19 8.14 -5.90 25.56
CA LEU A 19 9.26 -5.89 24.60
C LEU A 19 8.78 -5.82 23.15
N SER A 20 7.70 -6.52 22.81
CA SER A 20 7.10 -6.44 21.48
C SER A 20 6.56 -5.04 21.16
N LEU A 21 5.97 -4.34 22.14
CA LEU A 21 5.44 -2.98 21.93
C LEU A 21 6.56 -1.94 21.77
N VAL A 22 7.66 -2.06 22.52
CA VAL A 22 8.81 -1.15 22.41
C VAL A 22 9.49 -1.29 21.04
N SER A 23 9.59 -2.51 20.51
CA SER A 23 10.17 -2.74 19.18
C SER A 23 9.33 -2.15 18.04
N CYS A 24 8.01 -2.06 18.17
CA CYS A 24 7.17 -1.41 17.17
C CYS A 24 7.34 0.11 17.22
N ALA A 25 7.35 0.70 18.43
CA ALA A 25 7.50 2.15 18.60
C ALA A 25 8.84 2.67 18.05
N SER A 26 9.94 1.92 18.22
CA SER A 26 11.25 2.32 17.70
C SER A 26 11.28 2.37 16.17
N VAL A 27 10.66 1.40 15.50
CA VAL A 27 10.65 1.32 14.03
C VAL A 27 9.83 2.45 13.43
N ILE A 28 8.68 2.79 14.02
CA ILE A 28 7.87 3.93 13.56
C ILE A 28 8.63 5.25 13.71
N GLU A 29 9.36 5.42 14.81
CA GLU A 29 10.21 6.60 15.00
C GLU A 29 11.37 6.66 13.99
N ASP A 30 11.95 5.51 13.62
CA ASP A 30 12.99 5.46 12.61
C ASP A 30 12.49 5.75 11.19
N ILE A 31 11.28 5.32 10.85
CA ILE A 31 10.58 5.72 9.61
C ILE A 31 10.36 7.23 9.60
N ARG A 32 9.81 7.79 10.69
CA ARG A 32 9.54 9.22 10.81
C ARG A 32 10.82 10.04 10.63
N LYS A 33 11.92 9.65 11.27
CA LYS A 33 13.23 10.30 11.09
C LYS A 33 13.75 10.20 9.66
N ALA A 34 13.55 9.07 8.99
CA ALA A 34 13.94 8.91 7.60
C ALA A 34 13.11 9.81 6.67
N GLN A 35 11.79 9.89 6.91
CA GLN A 35 10.88 10.80 6.22
C GLN A 35 11.29 12.27 6.39
N ASP A 36 11.48 12.71 7.64
CA ASP A 36 11.87 14.08 7.97
C ASP A 36 13.23 14.47 7.33
N ALA A 37 14.11 13.50 7.13
CA ALA A 37 15.40 13.68 6.47
C ALA A 37 15.35 13.55 4.93
N GLY A 38 14.23 13.13 4.35
CA GLY A 38 14.13 12.79 2.92
C GLY A 38 14.98 11.57 2.51
N ASP A 39 15.30 10.68 3.45
CA ASP A 39 16.17 9.51 3.24
C ASP A 39 15.39 8.35 2.62
N THR A 40 15.12 8.45 1.32
CA THR A 40 14.39 7.45 0.53
C THR A 40 15.09 6.09 0.48
N HIS A 41 16.41 6.05 0.59
CA HIS A 41 17.19 4.81 0.68
C HIS A 41 16.87 4.05 1.97
N LYS A 42 16.84 4.75 3.10
CA LYS A 42 16.47 4.16 4.38
C LYS A 42 14.99 3.76 4.41
N LEU A 43 14.10 4.58 3.85
CA LEU A 43 12.68 4.22 3.72
C LEU A 43 12.49 2.93 2.92
N ARG A 44 13.18 2.76 1.79
CA ARG A 44 13.10 1.55 0.96
C ARG A 44 13.38 0.27 1.77
N LYS A 45 14.33 0.30 2.72
CA LYS A 45 14.64 -0.87 3.56
C LYS A 45 13.47 -1.30 4.46
N PHE A 46 12.60 -0.37 4.86
CA PHE A 46 11.43 -0.70 5.68
C PHE A 46 10.30 -1.37 4.88
N LEU A 47 10.31 -1.30 3.54
CA LEU A 47 9.38 -2.07 2.70
C LEU A 47 9.67 -3.58 2.72
N GLU A 48 10.90 -3.96 3.05
CA GLU A 48 11.31 -5.37 3.19
C GLU A 48 10.89 -5.98 4.54
N ASP A 49 10.30 -5.18 5.44
CA ASP A 49 9.86 -5.65 6.76
C ASP A 49 8.66 -6.60 6.64
N GLU A 50 8.69 -7.72 7.36
CA GLU A 50 7.61 -8.73 7.34
C GLU A 50 6.27 -8.18 7.87
N ARG A 51 6.29 -7.13 8.70
CA ARG A 51 5.11 -6.56 9.32
C ARG A 51 4.41 -5.58 8.36
N SER A 52 3.19 -5.93 7.93
CA SER A 52 2.39 -5.10 7.03
C SER A 52 2.20 -3.65 7.49
N PHE A 53 2.11 -3.37 8.80
CA PHE A 53 1.97 -2.00 9.29
C PHE A 53 3.26 -1.16 9.11
N VAL A 54 4.44 -1.79 9.12
CA VAL A 54 5.72 -1.11 8.83
C VAL A 54 5.75 -0.70 7.36
N ARG A 55 5.34 -1.61 6.47
CA ARG A 55 5.21 -1.33 5.03
C ARG A 55 4.19 -0.22 4.75
N GLU A 56 2.99 -0.29 5.34
CA GLU A 56 1.96 0.77 5.25
C GLU A 56 2.52 2.14 5.65
N ARG A 57 3.16 2.23 6.82
CA ARG A 57 3.75 3.49 7.30
C ARG A 57 4.87 4.00 6.41
N THR A 58 5.65 3.10 5.85
CA THR A 58 6.74 3.44 4.92
C THR A 58 6.20 3.99 3.61
N LEU A 59 5.12 3.41 3.06
CA LEU A 59 4.46 3.92 1.85
C LEU A 59 3.89 5.32 2.05
N ARG A 60 3.27 5.59 3.21
CA ARG A 60 2.83 6.96 3.56
C ARG A 60 4.00 7.95 3.67
N ALA A 61 5.15 7.51 4.20
CA ALA A 61 6.34 8.35 4.21
C ALA A 61 6.85 8.66 2.79
N PHE A 62 6.68 7.72 1.86
CA PHE A 62 6.99 7.90 0.44
C PHE A 62 6.07 8.90 -0.27
N GLU A 63 4.82 9.07 0.16
CA GLU A 63 3.95 10.15 -0.34
C GLU A 63 4.52 11.55 -0.05
N HIS A 64 5.20 11.71 1.08
CA HIS A 64 5.79 12.99 1.49
C HIS A 64 7.18 13.24 0.92
N THR A 65 7.97 12.18 0.72
CA THR A 65 9.36 12.29 0.25
C THR A 65 9.50 12.20 -1.26
N GLY A 66 8.51 11.64 -1.96
CA GLY A 66 8.57 11.38 -3.38
C GLY A 66 9.34 10.10 -3.73
N ALA A 67 9.44 9.82 -5.03
CA ALA A 67 10.15 8.64 -5.53
C ALA A 67 11.64 8.65 -5.15
N PRO A 68 12.24 7.49 -4.82
CA PRO A 68 13.68 7.39 -4.67
C PRO A 68 14.41 7.91 -5.92
N THR A 69 15.51 8.62 -5.71
CA THR A 69 16.34 9.14 -6.80
C THR A 69 17.50 8.21 -7.16
N ILE A 70 17.80 7.24 -6.28
CA ILE A 70 18.75 6.17 -6.54
C ILE A 70 18.04 5.13 -7.42
N VAL A 71 18.60 4.84 -8.60
CA VAL A 71 17.96 4.02 -9.64
C VAL A 71 17.60 2.61 -9.15
N GLU A 72 18.49 1.97 -8.39
CA GLU A 72 18.25 0.63 -7.85
C GLU A 72 17.10 0.64 -6.83
N ASP A 73 17.03 1.66 -5.98
CA ASP A 73 15.95 1.81 -5.00
C ASP A 73 14.64 2.16 -5.69
N GLU A 74 14.67 3.03 -6.70
CA GLU A 74 13.50 3.37 -7.50
C GLU A 74 12.94 2.11 -8.16
N LYS A 75 13.77 1.31 -8.82
CA LYS A 75 13.36 0.05 -9.42
C LYS A 75 12.75 -0.88 -8.37
N PHE A 76 13.41 -1.06 -7.23
CA PHE A 76 12.92 -1.91 -6.16
C PHE A 76 11.54 -1.46 -5.66
N VAL A 77 11.37 -0.16 -5.37
CA VAL A 77 10.09 0.36 -4.86
C VAL A 77 8.99 0.19 -5.90
N LYS A 78 9.28 0.41 -7.19
CA LYS A 78 8.31 0.18 -8.26
C LYS A 78 7.86 -1.27 -8.34
N ASP A 79 8.82 -2.20 -8.35
CA ASP A 79 8.53 -3.64 -8.39
C ASP A 79 7.70 -4.05 -7.15
N PHE A 80 8.05 -3.52 -5.97
CA PHE A 80 7.31 -3.73 -4.74
C PHE A 80 5.87 -3.22 -4.84
N LEU A 81 5.65 -2.00 -5.34
CA LEU A 81 4.32 -1.39 -5.44
C LEU A 81 3.37 -2.19 -6.33
N ILE A 82 3.87 -2.68 -7.47
CA ILE A 82 3.10 -3.52 -8.40
C ILE A 82 2.81 -4.87 -7.76
N ALA A 83 3.83 -5.54 -7.23
CA ALA A 83 3.67 -6.84 -6.57
C ALA A 83 2.68 -6.77 -5.40
N CYS A 84 2.79 -5.74 -4.56
CA CYS A 84 1.90 -5.44 -3.42
C CYS A 84 0.43 -5.45 -3.82
N LEU A 85 0.06 -4.80 -4.93
CA LEU A 85 -1.33 -4.74 -5.38
C LEU A 85 -1.86 -6.08 -5.87
N THR A 86 -0.99 -6.90 -6.47
CA THR A 86 -1.36 -8.21 -7.02
C THR A 86 -1.22 -9.37 -6.03
N ASP A 87 -0.55 -9.17 -4.90
CA ASP A 87 -0.33 -10.23 -3.90
C ASP A 87 -1.62 -10.53 -3.11
N PRO A 88 -2.18 -11.75 -3.18
CA PRO A 88 -3.35 -12.12 -2.41
C PRO A 88 -3.11 -12.17 -0.90
N ALA A 89 -1.86 -12.30 -0.44
CA ALA A 89 -1.51 -12.36 0.98
C ALA A 89 -1.37 -10.96 1.61
N GLU A 90 -1.15 -9.92 0.81
CA GLU A 90 -0.96 -8.56 1.30
C GLU A 90 -2.26 -7.97 1.85
N LYS A 91 -2.13 -7.13 2.89
CA LYS A 91 -3.27 -6.58 3.60
C LYS A 91 -3.96 -5.47 2.78
N PRO A 92 -5.30 -5.38 2.79
CA PRO A 92 -6.02 -4.38 2.00
C PRO A 92 -5.57 -2.93 2.25
N TRP A 93 -5.23 -2.59 3.51
CA TRP A 93 -4.74 -1.25 3.84
C TRP A 93 -3.33 -0.96 3.31
N VAL A 94 -2.49 -1.98 3.09
CA VAL A 94 -1.17 -1.80 2.42
C VAL A 94 -1.38 -1.63 0.93
N LYS A 95 -2.24 -2.46 0.31
CA LYS A 95 -2.62 -2.33 -1.11
C LYS A 95 -3.13 -0.92 -1.42
N LYS A 96 -3.98 -0.36 -0.55
CA LYS A 96 -4.40 1.04 -0.63
C LYS A 96 -3.22 1.99 -0.76
N GLU A 97 -2.27 1.96 0.17
CA GLU A 97 -1.13 2.88 0.14
C GLU A 97 -0.23 2.64 -1.08
N CYS A 98 -0.11 1.39 -1.55
CA CYS A 98 0.59 1.06 -2.80
C CYS A 98 -0.08 1.74 -4.01
N ALA A 99 -1.41 1.64 -4.13
CA ALA A 99 -2.18 2.30 -5.19
C ALA A 99 -2.04 3.82 -5.12
N ILE A 100 -2.16 4.41 -3.93
CA ILE A 100 -2.02 5.85 -3.73
C ILE A 100 -0.61 6.32 -4.10
N THR A 101 0.42 5.57 -3.71
CA THR A 101 1.82 5.90 -4.03
C THR A 101 2.04 5.88 -5.54
N ILE A 102 1.58 4.84 -6.25
CA ILE A 102 1.69 4.76 -7.72
C ILE A 102 1.03 5.97 -8.40
N ALA A 103 -0.18 6.30 -7.94
CA ALA A 103 -0.97 7.40 -8.46
C ALA A 103 -0.32 8.77 -8.20
N THR A 104 0.19 8.96 -6.98
CA THR A 104 0.88 10.19 -6.55
C THR A 104 2.16 10.40 -7.34
N TRP A 105 2.92 9.33 -7.57
CA TRP A 105 4.17 9.41 -8.33
C TRP A 105 4.00 9.36 -9.84
N ARG A 106 2.75 9.20 -10.33
CA ARG A 106 2.42 9.06 -11.75
C ARG A 106 3.34 8.08 -12.46
N MET A 107 3.42 6.86 -11.92
CA MET A 107 4.26 5.82 -12.49
C MET A 107 3.66 5.27 -13.79
N GLU A 108 3.80 6.01 -14.89
CA GLU A 108 3.27 5.65 -16.22
C GLU A 108 3.71 4.24 -16.66
N GLN A 109 4.95 3.85 -16.34
CA GLN A 109 5.46 2.51 -16.65
C GLN A 109 4.70 1.37 -15.94
N ALA A 110 3.94 1.65 -14.87
CA ALA A 110 3.14 0.65 -14.16
C ALA A 110 1.74 0.47 -14.78
N VAL A 111 1.31 1.35 -15.70
CA VAL A 111 -0.05 1.34 -16.26
C VAL A 111 -0.39 -0.01 -16.90
N ASP A 112 0.54 -0.55 -17.66
CA ASP A 112 0.33 -1.82 -18.37
C ASP A 112 0.20 -2.99 -17.40
N ASP A 113 1.10 -3.07 -16.41
CA ASP A 113 1.07 -4.11 -15.37
C ASP A 113 -0.19 -4.01 -14.50
N LEU A 114 -0.63 -2.79 -14.16
CA LEU A 114 -1.87 -2.57 -13.42
C LEU A 114 -3.11 -2.93 -14.25
N ALA A 115 -3.15 -2.60 -15.53
CA ALA A 115 -4.27 -2.93 -16.40
C ALA A 115 -4.40 -4.46 -16.58
N ASP A 116 -3.29 -5.17 -16.75
CA ASP A 116 -3.26 -6.63 -16.83
C ASP A 116 -3.59 -7.28 -15.48
N GLY A 117 -3.05 -6.72 -14.39
CA GLY A 117 -3.33 -7.16 -13.03
C GLY A 117 -4.81 -7.06 -12.67
N TYR A 118 -5.49 -5.97 -13.06
CA TYR A 118 -6.92 -5.77 -12.77
C TYR A 118 -7.78 -6.90 -13.36
N ALA A 119 -7.50 -7.31 -14.60
CA ALA A 119 -8.28 -8.34 -15.30
C ALA A 119 -8.09 -9.75 -14.71
N ALA A 120 -6.95 -10.01 -14.05
CA ALA A 120 -6.60 -11.31 -13.50
C ALA A 120 -6.97 -11.48 -12.01
N MET A 121 -7.56 -10.45 -11.38
CA MET A 121 -7.66 -10.34 -9.93
C MET A 121 -9.06 -10.69 -9.39
N ASP A 122 -9.12 -11.64 -8.47
CA ASP A 122 -10.37 -12.05 -7.81
C ASP A 122 -10.74 -11.15 -6.62
N ASP A 123 -9.77 -10.52 -5.98
CA ASP A 123 -9.93 -9.66 -4.80
C ASP A 123 -10.56 -8.30 -5.17
N ALA A 124 -11.80 -8.07 -4.73
CA ALA A 124 -12.55 -6.85 -4.99
C ALA A 124 -11.90 -5.59 -4.38
N ASP A 125 -11.31 -5.69 -3.18
CA ASP A 125 -10.64 -4.55 -2.53
C ASP A 125 -9.41 -4.13 -3.34
N ALA A 126 -8.66 -5.11 -3.82
CA ALA A 126 -7.48 -4.86 -4.64
C ALA A 126 -7.87 -4.31 -6.03
N ARG A 127 -8.93 -4.83 -6.66
CA ARG A 127 -9.50 -4.26 -7.90
C ARG A 127 -9.94 -2.81 -7.69
N PHE A 128 -10.61 -2.50 -6.57
CA PHE A 128 -11.02 -1.15 -6.23
C PHE A 128 -9.82 -0.19 -6.18
N TRP A 129 -8.78 -0.52 -5.41
CA TRP A 129 -7.60 0.35 -5.29
C TRP A 129 -6.79 0.45 -6.58
N MET A 130 -6.77 -0.62 -7.39
CA MET A 130 -6.14 -0.60 -8.70
C MET A 130 -6.87 0.35 -9.67
N LEU A 131 -8.22 0.39 -9.65
CA LEU A 131 -8.98 1.40 -10.41
C LEU A 131 -8.70 2.82 -9.93
N VAL A 132 -8.58 3.04 -8.61
CA VAL A 132 -8.19 4.35 -8.06
C VAL A 132 -6.84 4.78 -8.65
N ALA A 133 -5.84 3.90 -8.66
CA ALA A 133 -4.54 4.20 -9.24
C ALA A 133 -4.63 4.48 -10.75
N LEU A 134 -5.25 3.57 -11.51
CA LEU A 134 -5.43 3.67 -12.96
C LEU A 134 -6.18 4.95 -13.36
N SER A 135 -7.12 5.43 -12.54
CA SER A 135 -7.89 6.64 -12.81
C SER A 135 -7.04 7.90 -12.93
N THR A 136 -5.83 7.91 -12.36
CA THR A 136 -4.92 9.06 -12.42
C THR A 136 -4.14 9.17 -13.72
N PHE A 137 -4.23 8.15 -14.57
CA PHE A 137 -3.55 8.07 -15.86
C PHE A 137 -4.52 8.29 -17.01
N GLU A 138 -3.99 8.74 -18.13
CA GLU A 138 -4.76 8.93 -19.36
C GLU A 138 -4.37 7.87 -20.40
N GLY A 139 -5.35 7.39 -21.17
CA GLY A 139 -5.04 6.48 -22.28
C GLY A 139 -6.24 5.68 -22.74
N ALA A 140 -6.16 5.15 -23.97
CA ALA A 140 -7.19 4.26 -24.50
C ALA A 140 -7.33 2.98 -23.68
N ARG A 141 -6.20 2.43 -23.20
CA ARG A 141 -6.17 1.25 -22.33
C ARG A 141 -6.86 1.49 -21.00
N ILE A 142 -6.52 2.58 -20.31
CA ILE A 142 -7.18 2.99 -19.05
C ILE A 142 -8.69 3.13 -19.25
N ARG A 143 -9.12 3.84 -20.30
CA ARG A 143 -10.55 3.99 -20.61
C ARG A 143 -11.23 2.64 -20.85
N SER A 144 -10.56 1.71 -21.53
CA SER A 144 -11.08 0.37 -21.75
C SER A 144 -11.26 -0.39 -20.43
N VAL A 145 -10.28 -0.33 -19.53
CA VAL A 145 -10.36 -0.96 -18.21
C VAL A 145 -11.51 -0.35 -17.39
N LEU A 146 -11.58 0.97 -17.29
CA LEU A 146 -12.65 1.68 -16.58
C LEU A 146 -14.03 1.34 -17.15
N GLN A 147 -14.16 1.24 -18.48
CA GLN A 147 -15.41 0.87 -19.12
C GLN A 147 -15.80 -0.58 -18.85
N SER A 148 -14.85 -1.53 -18.84
CA SER A 148 -15.14 -2.92 -18.48
C SER A 148 -15.53 -3.06 -17.01
N ALA A 149 -14.93 -2.24 -16.15
CA ALA A 149 -15.17 -2.24 -14.71
C ALA A 149 -16.59 -1.77 -14.33
N THR A 150 -17.34 -1.13 -15.22
CA THR A 150 -18.73 -0.71 -14.93
C THR A 150 -19.69 -1.88 -14.70
N ASP A 151 -19.27 -3.06 -15.14
CA ASP A 151 -19.97 -4.34 -15.00
C ASP A 151 -19.22 -5.30 -14.05
N ASP A 152 -18.30 -4.79 -13.22
CA ASP A 152 -17.62 -5.60 -12.19
C ASP A 152 -18.66 -6.27 -11.27
N PRO A 153 -18.47 -7.56 -10.92
CA PRO A 153 -19.40 -8.26 -10.03
C PRO A 153 -19.48 -7.64 -8.63
N ASP A 154 -18.45 -6.93 -8.20
CA ASP A 154 -18.49 -6.17 -6.95
C ASP A 154 -19.19 -4.81 -7.14
N PHE A 155 -20.13 -4.52 -6.23
CA PHE A 155 -20.92 -3.29 -6.29
C PHE A 155 -20.08 -2.03 -6.12
N TYR A 156 -19.07 -2.03 -5.24
CA TYR A 156 -18.25 -0.85 -4.99
C TYR A 156 -17.28 -0.58 -6.14
N VAL A 157 -16.71 -1.63 -6.71
CA VAL A 157 -15.84 -1.53 -7.89
C VAL A 157 -16.63 -0.99 -9.09
N SER A 158 -17.80 -1.57 -9.37
CA SER A 158 -18.65 -1.12 -10.49
C SER A 158 -19.21 0.29 -10.29
N ALA A 159 -19.58 0.67 -9.06
CA ALA A 159 -19.99 2.03 -8.74
C ALA A 159 -18.87 3.05 -8.96
N LEU A 160 -17.65 2.74 -8.50
CA LEU A 160 -16.48 3.60 -8.71
C LEU A 160 -16.18 3.76 -10.20
N ALA A 161 -16.16 2.66 -10.96
CA ALA A 161 -15.91 2.69 -12.39
C ALA A 161 -16.91 3.58 -13.13
N ARG A 162 -18.21 3.46 -12.83
CA ARG A 162 -19.25 4.32 -13.42
C ARG A 162 -19.03 5.79 -13.09
N GLN A 163 -18.68 6.11 -11.85
CA GLN A 163 -18.35 7.48 -11.46
C GLN A 163 -17.19 8.02 -12.28
N LEU A 164 -16.09 7.25 -12.39
CA LEU A 164 -14.90 7.63 -13.15
C LEU A 164 -15.16 7.82 -14.66
N VAL A 165 -15.98 6.96 -15.26
CA VAL A 165 -16.38 7.07 -16.66
C VAL A 165 -17.23 8.32 -16.90
N ILE A 166 -18.16 8.64 -15.99
CA ILE A 166 -19.04 9.82 -16.09
C ILE A 166 -18.25 11.13 -15.91
N GLU A 167 -17.37 11.18 -14.91
CA GLU A 167 -16.63 12.40 -14.57
C GLU A 167 -15.54 12.74 -15.59
N GLY A 168 -15.11 11.77 -16.41
CA GLY A 168 -14.10 11.97 -17.45
C GLY A 168 -12.76 12.49 -16.90
N LYS A 169 -12.48 12.27 -15.61
CA LYS A 169 -11.36 12.86 -14.87
C LYS A 169 -10.69 11.86 -13.94
N ALA A 170 -9.40 12.12 -13.69
CA ALA A 170 -8.69 11.62 -12.54
C ALA A 170 -9.35 12.12 -11.25
N MET A 171 -9.75 11.21 -10.36
CA MET A 171 -10.13 11.61 -9.01
C MET A 171 -8.93 12.32 -8.36
N SER A 172 -9.17 13.47 -7.74
CA SER A 172 -8.24 13.97 -6.73
C SER A 172 -8.21 12.93 -5.62
N ILE A 173 -7.08 12.24 -5.44
CA ILE A 173 -6.89 11.36 -4.29
C ILE A 173 -7.19 12.21 -3.06
N PRO A 174 -8.19 11.85 -2.23
CA PRO A 174 -8.47 12.62 -1.04
C PRO A 174 -7.20 12.62 -0.19
N SER A 175 -6.57 13.79 -0.03
CA SER A 175 -5.51 13.92 0.95
C SER A 175 -6.13 13.57 2.29
N ILE A 176 -5.62 12.51 2.91
CA ILE A 176 -5.93 12.26 4.31
C ILE A 176 -5.24 13.43 5.03
N GLN A 177 -6.02 14.45 5.41
CA GLN A 177 -5.50 15.51 6.25
C GLN A 177 -4.90 14.86 7.51
N PRO A 178 -3.70 15.32 7.94
CA PRO A 178 -2.91 14.65 8.98
C PRO A 178 -3.65 14.50 10.30
#